data_AF-A0A401JFM6-F1
#
_entry.id   AF-A0A401JFM6-F1
#
_cell.length_a   1.000
_cell.length_b   1.000
_cell.length_c   1.000
_cell.angle_alpha   90.00
_cell.angle_beta   90.00
_cell.angle_gamma   90.00
#
_symmetry.space_group_name_H-M   'P 1'
#
loop_
_entity.id
_entity.type
_entity.pdbx_description
1 polymer ?
#
loop_
_entity_poly.entity_id
_entity_poly.type
_entity_poly.pdbx_seq_one_letter_code
_entity_poly.pdbx_strand_id
1 'polypeptide(L)'
;MNTPNLGGASISARARTPSLDLATLSSLLAATIPANANAARAEGFSLLRFDAEAQQLHVNLRGVLNRLYRQPGNQATMKAGDESGFLRDIEFPPKYCTAKLGGRLLPGSEAATTTGIKKLQEAISAAIDQACSDADLRSLVSPNIQTLRATLAKHLQVNVPVPPASAHLTAIGFAPPGRKAAEREKDIARVLTAVETIEGRDWLEKMLTGVRRKFASNDIQEEEINGVIDTLRSQRNQPGSQIRRFLEFLDDEALSRVRLQVTFRLMAAVAAHSRLPGLKAYVERVNACFNLFGGAAGEALLLDVSSVYGQRNSSDFAEHLRKALFYRALPVWPEWSIQLFEARVEPENGFATTREVSYRFRINGQNPETGKSAYASRIARHAERLLSEPSPNVHGQKALAELVFLRLVVPDSMEAQTPENLLEKAQAIAKALKAKPVEAIEQLVDSLRQREAVMDKLA
;
A
#
# COMPACT_ATOMS: atom_id res chain seq x y z
N MET A 1 -39.57 -9.32 32.94
CA MET A 1 -39.19 -8.10 32.19
C MET A 1 -37.68 -7.99 32.25
N ASN A 2 -37.01 -8.27 31.13
CA ASN A 2 -35.55 -8.23 31.02
C ASN A 2 -35.12 -6.80 30.65
N THR A 3 -34.34 -6.18 31.52
CA THR A 3 -33.59 -4.97 31.19
C THR A 3 -32.47 -5.33 30.21
N PRO A 4 -32.33 -4.59 29.09
CA PRO A 4 -31.30 -4.87 28.10
C PRO A 4 -29.92 -4.49 28.67
N ASN A 5 -28.95 -5.39 28.50
CA ASN A 5 -27.52 -5.16 28.74
C ASN A 5 -27.08 -3.89 27.98
N LEU A 6 -26.90 -2.79 28.70
CA LEU A 6 -26.11 -1.65 28.26
C LEU A 6 -24.69 -2.16 28.02
N GLY A 7 -24.27 -2.18 26.76
CA GLY A 7 -22.91 -2.55 26.36
C GLY A 7 -21.90 -1.63 27.01
N GLY A 8 -21.39 -2.04 28.17
CA GLY A 8 -20.23 -1.44 28.79
C GLY A 8 -19.05 -1.54 27.83
N ALA A 9 -18.46 -0.40 27.49
CA ALA A 9 -17.20 -0.34 26.77
C ALA A 9 -16.16 -1.14 27.56
N SER A 10 -15.68 -2.24 26.99
CA SER A 10 -14.57 -3.00 27.57
C SER A 10 -13.29 -2.18 27.43
N ILE A 11 -12.73 -1.75 28.56
CA ILE A 11 -11.42 -1.11 28.64
C ILE A 11 -10.37 -2.23 28.49
N SER A 12 -9.69 -2.31 27.33
CA SER A 12 -8.49 -3.14 27.20
C SER A 12 -7.25 -2.28 27.43
N ALA A 13 -6.65 -2.45 28.60
CA ALA A 13 -5.45 -1.76 29.03
C ALA A 13 -4.21 -2.44 28.44
N ARG A 14 -3.86 -2.29 27.15
CA ARG A 14 -2.63 -2.88 26.61
C ARG A 14 -1.80 -1.98 25.68
N ALA A 15 -0.67 -1.53 26.22
CA ALA A 15 0.47 -1.03 25.49
C ALA A 15 1.28 -2.21 24.92
N ARG A 16 0.79 -2.86 23.88
CA ARG A 16 1.54 -3.97 23.29
C ARG A 16 1.92 -3.62 21.87
N THR A 17 3.23 -3.68 21.61
CA THR A 17 3.75 -3.58 20.26
C THR A 17 3.18 -4.75 19.46
N PRO A 18 2.55 -4.49 18.30
CA PRO A 18 2.07 -5.56 17.44
C PRO A 18 3.14 -6.63 17.25
N SER A 19 2.79 -7.88 17.49
CA SER A 19 3.74 -9.00 17.46
C SER A 19 3.16 -10.21 16.76
N LEU A 20 4.05 -11.08 16.30
CA LEU A 20 3.68 -12.29 15.59
C LEU A 20 4.00 -13.51 16.45
N ASP A 21 2.97 -14.28 16.80
CA ASP A 21 3.13 -15.57 17.46
C ASP A 21 3.45 -16.64 16.40
N LEU A 22 4.69 -16.58 15.92
CA LEU A 22 5.18 -17.44 14.84
C LEU A 22 5.29 -18.89 15.33
N ALA A 23 5.51 -19.11 16.62
CA ALA A 23 5.50 -20.43 17.24
C ALA A 23 4.16 -21.14 17.04
N THR A 24 3.05 -20.46 17.37
CA THR A 24 1.70 -21.00 17.18
C THR A 24 1.41 -21.24 15.70
N LEU A 25 1.69 -20.27 14.82
CA LEU A 25 1.43 -20.41 13.39
C LEU A 25 2.22 -21.56 12.75
N SER A 26 3.53 -21.63 13.01
CA SER A 26 4.38 -22.68 12.45
C SER A 26 4.00 -24.08 12.96
N SER A 27 3.61 -24.19 14.24
CA SER A 27 3.15 -25.46 14.82
C SER A 27 1.82 -25.92 14.22
N LEU A 28 0.86 -25.02 14.03
CA LEU A 28 -0.42 -25.33 13.37
C LEU A 28 -0.22 -25.72 11.90
N LEU A 29 0.68 -25.02 11.19
CA LEU A 29 1.03 -25.37 9.81
C LEU A 29 1.70 -26.75 9.74
N ALA A 30 2.65 -27.04 10.63
CA ALA A 30 3.32 -28.35 10.67
C ALA A 30 2.31 -29.50 10.86
N ALA A 31 1.34 -29.32 11.78
CA ALA A 31 0.29 -30.32 12.05
C ALA A 31 -0.68 -30.52 10.88
N THR A 32 -0.77 -29.58 9.94
CA THR A 32 -1.71 -29.61 8.81
C THR A 32 -1.08 -30.06 7.50
N ILE A 33 0.24 -30.27 7.45
CA ILE A 33 0.93 -30.80 6.27
C ILE A 33 0.52 -32.25 5.98
N PRO A 34 0.56 -33.19 6.94
CA PRO A 34 0.15 -34.58 6.68
C PRO A 34 -1.29 -34.65 6.17
N ALA A 35 -1.51 -35.38 5.09
CA ALA A 35 -2.86 -35.59 4.56
C ALA A 35 -3.64 -36.55 5.45
N ASN A 36 -4.94 -36.32 5.58
CA ASN A 36 -5.83 -37.31 6.19
C ASN A 36 -6.26 -38.30 5.09
N ALA A 37 -5.59 -39.45 5.02
CA ALA A 37 -5.82 -40.46 3.99
C ALA A 37 -7.29 -40.95 3.89
N ASN A 38 -8.06 -40.80 4.98
CA ASN A 38 -9.45 -41.23 5.06
C ASN A 38 -10.46 -40.12 4.70
N ALA A 39 -10.00 -38.92 4.33
CA ALA A 39 -10.89 -37.79 4.04
C ALA A 39 -11.22 -37.69 2.53
N ALA A 40 -12.51 -37.76 2.20
CA ALA A 40 -13.00 -37.78 0.81
C ALA A 40 -12.96 -36.42 0.06
N ARG A 41 -12.49 -35.34 0.71
CA ARG A 41 -12.52 -33.97 0.17
C ARG A 41 -11.14 -33.32 0.25
N ALA A 42 -11.05 -31.99 0.15
CA ALA A 42 -9.79 -31.25 0.16
C ALA A 42 -8.88 -31.57 1.37
N GLU A 43 -9.44 -32.04 2.48
CA GLU A 43 -8.71 -32.50 3.66
C GLU A 43 -7.81 -33.74 3.41
N GLY A 44 -8.11 -34.54 2.37
CA GLY A 44 -7.29 -35.67 1.94
C GLY A 44 -6.21 -35.32 0.92
N PHE A 45 -6.14 -34.07 0.46
CA PHE A 45 -5.13 -33.67 -0.53
C PHE A 45 -3.75 -33.55 0.13
N SER A 46 -2.78 -34.35 -0.34
CA SER A 46 -1.37 -34.23 0.01
C SER A 46 -0.79 -32.88 -0.41
N LEU A 47 0.17 -32.37 0.36
CA LEU A 47 0.88 -31.12 0.04
C LEU A 47 1.57 -31.23 -1.33
N LEU A 48 2.19 -32.37 -1.59
CA LEU A 48 2.92 -32.65 -2.82
C LEU A 48 2.36 -33.89 -3.50
N ARG A 49 2.32 -33.83 -4.82
CA ARG A 49 2.08 -34.99 -5.69
C ARG A 49 2.99 -34.85 -6.89
N PHE A 50 3.82 -35.85 -7.14
CA PHE A 50 4.57 -35.94 -8.37
C PHE A 50 3.73 -36.65 -9.44
N ASP A 51 3.58 -36.00 -10.59
CA ASP A 51 3.02 -36.59 -11.80
C ASP A 51 4.19 -36.99 -12.71
N ALA A 52 4.45 -38.29 -12.79
CA ALA A 52 5.55 -38.85 -13.57
C ALA A 52 5.30 -38.77 -15.09
N GLU A 53 4.04 -38.76 -15.54
CA GLU A 53 3.73 -38.66 -16.97
C GLU A 53 3.91 -37.22 -17.45
N ALA A 54 3.42 -36.26 -16.67
CA ALA A 54 3.54 -34.85 -16.98
C ALA A 54 4.90 -34.26 -16.58
N GLN A 55 5.71 -34.98 -15.80
CA GLN A 55 6.95 -34.50 -15.19
C GLN A 55 6.71 -33.21 -14.38
N GLN A 56 5.69 -33.24 -13.52
CA GLN A 56 5.25 -32.07 -12.75
C GLN A 56 5.17 -32.39 -11.27
N LEU A 57 5.74 -31.50 -10.44
CA LEU A 57 5.53 -31.52 -9.01
C LEU A 57 4.39 -30.55 -8.67
N HIS A 58 3.24 -31.10 -8.32
CA HIS A 58 2.08 -30.30 -7.92
C HIS A 58 2.18 -29.92 -6.43
N VAL A 59 2.15 -28.62 -6.14
CA VAL A 59 2.05 -28.10 -4.77
C VAL A 59 0.61 -27.72 -4.47
N ASN A 60 -0.05 -28.48 -3.61
CA ASN A 60 -1.46 -28.28 -3.27
C ASN A 60 -1.61 -27.60 -1.91
N LEU A 61 -1.57 -26.26 -1.92
CA LEU A 61 -1.82 -25.46 -0.72
C LEU A 61 -3.27 -25.53 -0.24
N ARG A 62 -4.22 -25.88 -1.11
CA ARG A 62 -5.65 -25.94 -0.76
C ARG A 62 -5.90 -26.99 0.32
N GLY A 63 -5.23 -28.14 0.27
CA GLY A 63 -5.39 -29.19 1.29
C GLY A 63 -4.92 -28.74 2.67
N VAL A 64 -3.71 -28.18 2.73
CA VAL A 64 -3.11 -27.66 3.97
C VAL A 64 -3.94 -26.52 4.54
N LEU A 65 -4.33 -25.53 3.72
CA LEU A 65 -5.15 -24.40 4.17
C LEU A 65 -6.54 -24.83 4.63
N ASN A 66 -7.14 -25.82 3.97
CA ASN A 66 -8.44 -26.34 4.38
C ASN A 66 -8.34 -27.05 5.74
N ARG A 67 -7.33 -27.91 5.94
CA ARG A 67 -7.06 -28.54 7.24
C ARG A 67 -6.77 -27.49 8.31
N LEU A 68 -5.92 -26.50 8.02
CA LEU A 68 -5.64 -25.39 8.92
C LEU A 68 -6.91 -24.67 9.36
N TYR A 69 -7.82 -24.40 8.43
CA TYR A 69 -9.06 -23.67 8.71
C TYR A 69 -10.16 -24.52 9.32
N ARG A 70 -10.26 -25.82 9.01
CA ARG A 70 -11.38 -26.69 9.44
C ARG A 70 -11.08 -27.59 10.62
N GLN A 71 -9.81 -27.82 10.92
CA GLN A 71 -9.44 -28.65 12.07
C GLN A 71 -10.02 -28.02 13.35
N PRO A 72 -10.69 -28.83 14.19
CA PRO A 72 -11.31 -28.33 15.42
C PRO A 72 -10.32 -27.56 16.28
N GLY A 73 -10.72 -26.38 16.76
CA GLY A 73 -9.88 -25.51 17.60
C GLY A 73 -9.04 -24.49 16.84
N ASN A 74 -8.59 -24.79 15.60
CA ASN A 74 -7.66 -23.89 14.89
C ASN A 74 -8.26 -22.51 14.59
N GLN A 75 -9.55 -22.42 14.25
CA GLN A 75 -10.19 -21.11 14.02
C GLN A 75 -10.21 -20.25 15.29
N ALA A 76 -10.44 -20.87 16.45
CA ALA A 76 -10.40 -20.18 17.73
C ALA A 76 -8.98 -19.71 18.05
N THR A 77 -7.97 -20.56 17.79
CA THR A 77 -6.55 -20.23 17.98
C THR A 77 -6.07 -19.14 17.02
N MET A 78 -6.57 -19.08 15.78
CA MET A 78 -6.16 -18.10 14.77
C MET A 78 -6.94 -16.78 14.83
N LYS A 79 -8.10 -16.73 15.50
CA LYS A 79 -8.92 -15.53 15.60
C LYS A 79 -8.15 -14.43 16.31
N ALA A 80 -7.89 -13.34 15.58
CA ALA A 80 -7.21 -12.16 16.11
C ALA A 80 -7.97 -11.62 17.32
N GLY A 81 -7.23 -11.34 18.40
CA GLY A 81 -7.71 -10.73 19.62
C GLY A 81 -6.55 -10.32 20.51
N ASP A 82 -6.86 -9.69 21.64
CA ASP A 82 -5.86 -9.08 22.53
C ASP A 82 -4.91 -10.12 23.20
N GLU A 83 -5.26 -11.41 23.20
CA GLU A 83 -4.41 -12.54 23.60
C GLU A 83 -4.46 -13.74 22.64
N SER A 84 -5.17 -13.60 21.53
CA SER A 84 -5.51 -14.72 20.66
C SER A 84 -5.14 -14.43 19.22
N GLY A 85 -4.94 -15.49 18.44
CA GLY A 85 -4.46 -15.34 17.07
C GLY A 85 -2.95 -15.26 17.00
N PHE A 86 -2.45 -15.50 15.79
CA PHE A 86 -1.03 -15.40 15.47
C PHE A 86 -0.59 -13.95 15.23
N LEU A 87 -1.53 -13.05 14.92
CA LEU A 87 -1.33 -11.60 14.95
C LEU A 87 -1.88 -11.10 16.28
N ARG A 88 -1.00 -10.64 17.17
CA ARG A 88 -1.39 -10.09 18.45
C ARG A 88 -1.25 -8.58 18.45
N ASP A 89 -2.16 -7.94 19.19
CA ASP A 89 -2.09 -6.52 19.52
C ASP A 89 -2.01 -5.60 18.27
N ILE A 90 -2.70 -5.97 17.19
CA ILE A 90 -2.74 -5.22 15.94
C ILE A 90 -4.04 -4.40 15.84
N GLU A 91 -3.91 -3.09 15.59
CA GLU A 91 -4.99 -2.27 15.06
C GLU A 91 -4.91 -2.29 13.53
N PHE A 92 -5.98 -2.71 12.86
CA PHE A 92 -5.97 -2.79 11.40
C PHE A 92 -5.92 -1.38 10.81
N PRO A 93 -4.99 -1.09 9.86
CA PRO A 93 -4.90 0.22 9.27
C PRO A 93 -6.22 0.57 8.54
N PRO A 94 -6.62 1.85 8.53
CA PRO A 94 -7.76 2.30 7.75
C PRO A 94 -7.62 1.91 6.27
N LYS A 95 -8.76 1.86 5.55
CA LYS A 95 -8.75 1.61 4.11
C LYS A 95 -7.78 2.57 3.42
N TYR A 96 -6.93 2.03 2.54
CA TYR A 96 -5.91 2.77 1.77
C TYR A 96 -4.73 3.32 2.58
N CYS A 97 -4.59 2.90 3.84
CA CYS A 97 -3.36 3.00 4.60
C CYS A 97 -2.66 1.64 4.61
N THR A 98 -1.35 1.65 4.82
CA THR A 98 -0.56 0.43 5.00
C THR A 98 0.21 0.55 6.30
N ALA A 99 -0.09 -0.31 7.26
CA ALA A 99 0.79 -0.55 8.38
C ALA A 99 1.79 -1.64 7.98
N LYS A 100 3.08 -1.40 8.20
CA LYS A 100 4.10 -2.45 8.10
C LYS A 100 4.28 -3.04 9.49
N LEU A 101 3.82 -4.28 9.66
CA LEU A 101 4.13 -5.08 10.84
C LEU A 101 5.52 -5.70 10.63
N GLY A 102 6.53 -5.23 11.36
CA GLY A 102 7.92 -5.69 11.22
C GLY A 102 8.46 -6.38 12.47
N GLY A 103 9.15 -7.51 12.29
CA GLY A 103 10.34 -7.88 13.05
C GLY A 103 10.22 -8.32 14.50
N ARG A 104 9.03 -8.30 15.12
CA ARG A 104 8.87 -8.66 16.53
C ARG A 104 8.07 -9.96 16.70
N LEU A 105 8.75 -11.00 17.16
CA LEU A 105 8.10 -12.20 17.69
C LEU A 105 7.36 -11.86 18.98
N LEU A 106 6.34 -12.65 19.31
CA LEU A 106 5.71 -12.60 20.63
C LEU A 106 6.81 -12.77 21.71
N PRO A 107 6.96 -11.83 22.67
CA PRO A 107 8.01 -11.95 23.69
C PRO A 107 7.94 -13.27 24.45
N GLY A 108 9.08 -13.94 24.63
CA GLY A 108 9.15 -15.24 25.30
C GLY A 108 8.78 -16.43 24.41
N SER A 109 8.45 -16.21 23.13
CA SER A 109 8.16 -17.27 22.17
C SER A 109 9.36 -17.70 21.33
N GLU A 110 10.57 -17.21 21.59
CA GLU A 110 11.74 -17.39 20.71
C GLU A 110 12.14 -18.87 20.57
N ALA A 111 12.22 -19.58 21.70
CA ALA A 111 12.53 -21.01 21.73
C ALA A 111 11.40 -21.85 21.10
N ALA A 112 10.14 -21.49 21.39
CA ALA A 112 8.97 -22.14 20.82
C ALA A 112 8.89 -21.91 19.30
N THR A 113 9.25 -20.72 18.84
CA THR A 113 9.30 -20.35 17.41
C THR A 113 10.35 -21.18 16.69
N THR A 114 11.55 -21.28 17.24
CA THR A 114 12.62 -22.13 16.69
C THR A 114 12.16 -23.58 16.57
N THR A 115 11.50 -24.10 17.60
CA THR A 115 10.97 -25.47 17.62
C THR A 115 9.85 -25.66 16.60
N GLY A 116 8.91 -24.72 16.50
CA GLY A 116 7.80 -24.77 15.55
C GLY A 116 8.27 -24.70 14.09
N ILE A 117 9.27 -23.86 13.80
CA ILE A 117 9.89 -23.79 12.47
C ILE A 117 10.59 -25.11 12.11
N LYS A 118 11.34 -25.71 13.04
CA LYS A 118 11.96 -27.02 12.82
C LYS A 118 10.93 -28.11 12.50
N LYS A 119 9.85 -28.18 13.29
CA LYS A 119 8.74 -29.12 13.03
C LYS A 119 8.08 -28.90 11.67
N LEU A 120 7.91 -27.63 11.27
CA LEU A 120 7.38 -27.29 9.96
C LEU A 120 8.32 -27.76 8.85
N GLN A 121 9.62 -27.52 8.98
CA GLN A 121 10.64 -27.97 8.04
C GLN A 121 10.67 -29.50 7.93
N GLU A 122 10.62 -30.22 9.05
CA GLU A 122 10.57 -31.68 9.10
C GLU A 122 9.32 -32.22 8.39
N ALA A 123 8.16 -31.63 8.65
CA ALA A 123 6.91 -32.03 8.00
C ALA A 123 6.93 -31.79 6.48
N ILE A 124 7.49 -30.66 6.01
CA ILE A 124 7.67 -30.38 4.58
C ILE A 124 8.65 -31.39 3.97
N SER A 125 9.77 -31.65 4.64
CA SER A 125 10.81 -32.58 4.15
C SER A 125 10.23 -33.99 3.99
N ALA A 126 9.51 -34.48 5.00
CA ALA A 126 8.83 -35.78 4.92
C ALA A 126 7.80 -35.84 3.78
N ALA A 127 7.07 -34.74 3.53
CA ALA A 127 6.13 -34.67 2.41
C ALA A 127 6.83 -34.67 1.05
N ILE A 128 8.02 -34.06 0.94
CA ILE A 128 8.86 -34.11 -0.27
C ILE A 128 9.36 -35.54 -0.48
N ASP A 129 9.94 -36.15 0.54
CA ASP A 129 10.49 -37.51 0.47
C ASP A 129 9.40 -38.52 0.09
N GLN A 130 8.18 -38.39 0.64
CA GLN A 130 7.05 -39.24 0.30
C GLN A 130 6.55 -39.04 -1.12
N ALA A 131 6.48 -37.79 -1.60
CA ALA A 131 5.95 -37.49 -2.93
C ALA A 131 6.95 -37.79 -4.06
N CYS A 132 8.25 -37.78 -3.74
CA CYS A 132 9.34 -37.88 -4.70
C CYS A 132 10.20 -39.14 -4.52
N SER A 133 9.77 -40.13 -3.73
CA SER A 133 10.55 -41.34 -3.39
C SER A 133 11.14 -42.03 -4.63
N ASP A 134 10.39 -42.06 -5.72
CA ASP A 134 10.74 -42.75 -6.97
C ASP A 134 10.89 -41.78 -8.16
N ALA A 135 10.94 -40.47 -7.89
CA ALA A 135 11.00 -39.43 -8.93
C ALA A 135 12.45 -39.09 -9.30
N ASP A 136 12.78 -39.09 -10.60
CA ASP A 136 14.02 -38.47 -11.07
C ASP A 136 13.87 -36.94 -11.07
N LEU A 137 14.22 -36.29 -9.96
CA LEU A 137 14.10 -34.83 -9.82
C LEU A 137 14.87 -34.03 -10.88
N ARG A 138 15.82 -34.64 -11.60
CA ARG A 138 16.54 -33.98 -12.70
C ARG A 138 15.61 -33.66 -13.87
N SER A 139 14.52 -34.42 -14.03
CA SER A 139 13.51 -34.17 -15.06
C SER A 139 12.71 -32.88 -14.83
N LEU A 140 12.62 -32.42 -13.57
CA LEU A 140 11.98 -31.15 -13.21
C LEU A 140 12.83 -29.94 -13.59
N VAL A 141 14.10 -30.16 -13.96
CA VAL A 141 15.02 -29.12 -14.37
C VAL A 141 15.00 -29.00 -15.88
N SER A 142 14.71 -27.80 -16.39
CA SER A 142 14.84 -27.55 -17.83
C SER A 142 16.31 -27.26 -18.18
N PRO A 143 16.90 -27.97 -19.16
CA PRO A 143 18.26 -27.69 -19.61
C PRO A 143 18.36 -26.35 -20.36
N ASN A 144 17.24 -25.75 -20.77
CA ASN A 144 17.21 -24.51 -21.53
C ASN A 144 16.20 -23.52 -20.95
N ILE A 145 16.73 -22.42 -20.40
CA ILE A 145 15.94 -21.33 -19.83
C ILE A 145 14.96 -20.70 -20.85
N GLN A 146 15.31 -20.64 -22.14
CA GLN A 146 14.44 -20.05 -23.15
C GLN A 146 13.21 -20.91 -23.40
N THR A 147 13.38 -22.23 -23.45
CA THR A 147 12.27 -23.18 -23.57
C THR A 147 11.37 -23.11 -22.35
N LEU A 148 11.94 -23.05 -21.15
CA LEU A 148 11.17 -22.88 -19.91
C LEU A 148 10.38 -21.57 -19.90
N ARG A 149 11.01 -20.45 -20.29
CA ARG A 149 10.33 -19.14 -20.39
C ARG A 149 9.18 -19.16 -21.38
N ALA A 150 9.36 -19.76 -22.56
CA ALA A 150 8.32 -19.88 -23.57
C ALA A 150 7.13 -20.72 -23.08
N THR A 151 7.41 -21.85 -22.43
CA THR A 151 6.40 -22.72 -21.83
C THR A 151 5.62 -21.99 -20.72
N LEU A 152 6.32 -21.32 -19.80
CA LEU A 152 5.69 -20.55 -18.72
C LEU A 152 4.80 -19.43 -19.26
N ALA A 153 5.27 -18.68 -20.25
CA ALA A 153 4.48 -17.61 -20.86
C ALA A 153 3.24 -18.13 -21.58
N LYS A 154 3.35 -19.25 -22.29
CA LYS A 154 2.19 -19.91 -22.92
C LYS A 154 1.16 -20.33 -21.86
N HIS A 155 1.59 -20.92 -20.75
CA HIS A 155 0.68 -21.35 -19.68
C HIS A 155 0.03 -20.18 -18.95
N LEU A 156 0.79 -19.12 -18.70
CA LEU A 156 0.30 -17.92 -18.02
C LEU A 156 -0.48 -16.97 -18.96
N GLN A 157 -0.50 -17.26 -20.26
CA GLN A 157 -1.08 -16.40 -21.30
C GLN A 157 -0.51 -14.97 -21.27
N VAL A 158 0.77 -14.85 -20.93
CA VAL A 158 1.49 -13.57 -20.89
C VAL A 158 2.48 -13.49 -22.04
N ASN A 159 2.71 -12.28 -22.52
CA ASN A 159 3.77 -12.05 -23.50
C ASN A 159 5.13 -12.14 -22.81
N VAL A 160 6.07 -12.94 -23.35
CA VAL A 160 7.45 -12.96 -22.86
C VAL A 160 8.10 -11.63 -23.23
N PRO A 161 8.52 -10.80 -22.26
CA PRO A 161 9.31 -9.63 -22.59
C PRO A 161 10.64 -10.07 -23.19
N VAL A 162 10.97 -9.53 -24.36
CA VAL A 162 12.27 -9.72 -24.99
C VAL A 162 13.31 -9.11 -24.05
N PRO A 163 14.24 -9.91 -23.50
CA PRO A 163 15.28 -9.37 -22.65
C PRO A 163 16.13 -8.40 -23.49
N PRO A 164 16.64 -7.30 -22.90
CA PRO A 164 17.56 -6.43 -23.61
C PRO A 164 18.77 -7.23 -24.08
N ALA A 165 19.32 -6.89 -25.26
CA ALA A 165 20.45 -7.58 -25.87
C ALA A 165 21.68 -7.66 -24.95
N SER A 166 21.79 -6.73 -24.00
CA SER A 166 22.82 -6.71 -22.97
C SER A 166 22.20 -6.30 -21.62
N ALA A 167 22.51 -7.05 -20.57
CA ALA A 167 22.24 -6.65 -19.19
C ALA A 167 23.59 -6.52 -18.48
N HIS A 168 23.88 -5.32 -17.96
CA HIS A 168 25.11 -5.06 -17.22
C HIS A 168 24.81 -4.89 -15.74
N LEU A 169 25.43 -5.73 -14.91
CA LEU A 169 25.47 -5.48 -13.47
C LEU A 169 26.39 -4.28 -13.23
N THR A 170 25.80 -3.17 -12.82
CA THR A 170 26.54 -1.94 -12.48
C THR A 170 26.50 -1.79 -10.97
N ALA A 171 27.66 -1.59 -10.36
CA ALA A 171 27.75 -1.32 -8.94
C ALA A 171 26.96 -0.05 -8.61
N ILE A 172 26.00 -0.17 -7.69
CA ILE A 172 25.28 0.98 -7.15
C ILE A 172 26.24 1.67 -6.18
N GLY A 173 26.58 2.93 -6.47
CA GLY A 173 27.42 3.75 -5.61
C GLY A 173 26.90 5.17 -5.57
N PHE A 174 27.08 5.83 -4.43
CA PHE A 174 26.74 7.25 -4.30
C PHE A 174 27.62 8.09 -5.23
N ALA A 175 27.00 9.00 -5.97
CA ALA A 175 27.76 9.97 -6.74
C ALA A 175 28.47 10.96 -5.78
N PRO A 176 29.80 11.13 -5.88
CA PRO A 176 30.49 12.17 -5.13
C PRO A 176 29.95 13.55 -5.51
N PRO A 177 29.85 14.48 -4.54
CA PRO A 177 29.43 15.85 -4.82
C PRO A 177 30.43 16.51 -5.79
N GLY A 178 29.91 17.19 -6.83
CA GLY A 178 30.72 17.98 -7.77
C GLY A 178 31.13 17.32 -9.09
N ARG A 179 30.62 16.12 -9.44
CA ARG A 179 30.91 15.49 -10.75
C ARG A 179 30.54 16.37 -11.95
N LYS A 180 31.33 16.27 -13.04
CA LYS A 180 31.07 16.97 -14.31
C LYS A 180 29.85 16.37 -15.02
N ALA A 181 29.11 17.19 -15.79
CA ALA A 181 27.89 16.77 -16.48
C ALA A 181 28.09 15.53 -17.41
N ALA A 182 29.22 15.48 -18.12
CA ALA A 182 29.58 14.37 -19.00
C ALA A 182 29.80 13.03 -18.26
N GLU A 183 30.15 13.05 -16.97
CA GLU A 183 30.25 11.83 -16.15
C GLU A 183 28.86 11.38 -15.68
N ARG A 184 27.94 12.33 -15.44
CA ARG A 184 26.55 12.06 -15.03
C ARG A 184 25.67 11.52 -16.15
N GLU A 185 26.07 11.74 -17.41
CA GLU A 185 25.42 11.17 -18.60
C GLU A 185 25.69 9.67 -18.76
N LYS A 186 26.74 9.15 -18.12
CA LYS A 186 27.08 7.72 -18.10
C LYS A 186 26.35 6.93 -17.01
N ASP A 187 25.60 7.61 -16.13
CA ASP A 187 24.85 6.96 -15.06
C ASP A 187 23.65 6.19 -15.64
N ILE A 188 23.64 4.87 -15.43
CA ILE A 188 22.64 3.96 -16.03
C ILE A 188 21.33 3.94 -15.22
N ALA A 189 21.38 4.28 -13.94
CA ALA A 189 20.22 4.45 -13.06
C ALA A 189 20.53 5.44 -11.94
N ARG A 190 19.54 6.26 -11.55
CA ARG A 190 19.64 7.18 -10.41
C ARG A 190 18.69 6.73 -9.31
N VAL A 191 19.23 6.31 -8.18
CA VAL A 191 18.45 6.11 -6.95
C VAL A 191 18.45 7.43 -6.20
N LEU A 192 17.26 7.98 -5.94
CA LEU A 192 17.12 9.14 -5.08
C LEU A 192 16.90 8.64 -3.66
N THR A 193 17.85 8.87 -2.77
CA THR A 193 17.66 8.66 -1.34
C THR A 193 17.29 9.98 -0.68
N ALA A 194 16.39 9.92 0.30
CA ALA A 194 16.10 11.04 1.18
C ALA A 194 16.29 10.58 2.62
N VAL A 195 16.96 11.41 3.42
CA VAL A 195 16.99 11.26 4.87
C VAL A 195 15.72 11.92 5.39
N GLU A 196 14.79 11.10 5.87
CA GLU A 196 13.58 11.55 6.53
C GLU A 196 13.85 11.62 8.03
N THR A 197 13.87 12.83 8.57
CA THR A 197 13.88 13.06 10.02
C THR A 197 12.49 13.47 10.45
N ILE A 198 11.85 12.63 11.28
CA ILE A 198 10.60 13.00 11.93
C ILE A 198 10.91 13.38 13.37
N GLU A 199 10.69 14.65 13.67
CA GLU A 199 10.69 15.14 15.03
C GLU A 199 9.30 14.94 15.63
N GLY A 200 9.14 13.81 16.32
CA GLY A 200 7.97 13.51 17.16
C GLY A 200 8.01 14.23 18.51
N ARG A 201 8.93 15.18 18.72
CA ARG A 201 9.08 15.88 20.00
C ARG A 201 7.85 16.73 20.29
N ASP A 202 7.33 16.60 21.50
CA ASP A 202 6.41 17.55 22.13
C ASP A 202 5.05 17.77 21.44
N TRP A 203 4.55 16.86 20.59
CA TRP A 203 3.20 17.00 20.01
C TRP A 203 2.11 17.04 21.08
N LEU A 204 2.24 16.17 22.10
CA LEU A 204 1.38 16.22 23.28
C LEU A 204 1.52 17.58 23.97
N GLU A 205 2.73 18.05 24.23
CA GLU A 205 2.95 19.31 24.95
C GLU A 205 2.45 20.54 24.16
N LYS A 206 2.56 20.53 22.83
CA LYS A 206 1.96 21.56 21.96
C LYS A 206 0.45 21.54 22.01
N MET A 207 -0.16 20.35 21.99
CA MET A 207 -1.61 20.18 22.16
C MET A 207 -2.05 20.68 23.55
N LEU A 208 -1.36 20.27 24.61
CA LEU A 208 -1.62 20.69 25.99
C LEU A 208 -1.47 22.20 26.15
N THR A 209 -0.46 22.82 25.50
CA THR A 209 -0.29 24.27 25.47
C THR A 209 -1.46 24.96 24.76
N GLY A 210 -1.95 24.38 23.66
CA GLY A 210 -3.14 24.87 22.95
C GLY A 210 -4.41 24.78 23.80
N VAL A 211 -4.62 23.65 24.49
CA VAL A 211 -5.71 23.44 25.45
C VAL A 211 -5.60 24.46 26.59
N ARG A 212 -4.42 24.62 27.19
CA ARG A 212 -4.14 25.62 28.24
C ARG A 212 -4.53 27.02 27.80
N ARG A 213 -4.05 27.45 26.62
CA ARG A 213 -4.37 28.77 26.05
C ARG A 213 -5.86 28.95 25.81
N LYS A 214 -6.54 27.91 25.29
CA LYS A 214 -7.98 27.97 25.01
C LYS A 214 -8.82 28.04 26.28
N PHE A 215 -8.43 27.30 27.32
CA PHE A 215 -9.13 27.31 28.60
C PHE A 215 -8.86 28.61 29.37
N ALA A 216 -7.63 29.12 29.32
CA ALA A 216 -7.28 30.43 29.87
C ALA A 216 -8.04 31.57 29.17
N SER A 217 -8.23 31.49 27.85
CA SER A 217 -9.04 32.47 27.11
C SER A 217 -10.55 32.41 27.42
N ASN A 218 -10.99 31.38 28.13
CA ASN A 218 -12.36 31.18 28.57
C ASN A 218 -12.51 31.41 30.09
N ASP A 219 -11.53 32.06 30.74
CA ASP A 219 -11.49 32.37 32.18
C ASP A 219 -11.64 31.16 33.12
N ILE A 220 -11.21 29.98 32.67
CA ILE A 220 -11.17 28.78 33.51
C ILE A 220 -10.03 28.89 34.52
N GLN A 221 -10.26 28.47 35.76
CA GLN A 221 -9.27 28.57 36.83
C GLN A 221 -8.02 27.71 36.55
N GLU A 222 -6.85 28.22 36.93
CA GLU A 222 -5.59 27.56 36.60
C GLU A 222 -5.43 26.18 37.23
N GLU A 223 -6.04 25.94 38.39
CA GLU A 223 -6.09 24.62 39.04
C GLU A 223 -6.90 23.60 38.22
N GLU A 224 -8.06 24.01 37.67
CA GLU A 224 -8.86 23.16 36.79
C GLU A 224 -8.15 22.88 35.46
N ILE A 225 -7.46 23.90 34.90
CA ILE A 225 -6.64 23.74 33.71
C ILE A 225 -5.52 22.73 33.94
N ASN A 226 -4.83 22.81 35.09
CA ASN A 226 -3.78 21.87 35.47
C ASN A 226 -4.34 20.45 35.63
N GLY A 227 -5.49 20.30 36.30
CA GLY A 227 -6.16 19.01 36.44
C GLY A 227 -6.52 18.37 35.09
N VAL A 228 -7.01 19.15 34.13
CA VAL A 228 -7.30 18.67 32.76
C VAL A 228 -6.00 18.29 32.02
N ILE A 229 -4.95 19.10 32.14
CA ILE A 229 -3.65 18.82 31.50
C ILE A 229 -3.02 17.54 32.06
N ASP A 230 -3.05 17.33 33.37
CA ASP A 230 -2.53 16.12 34.01
C ASP A 230 -3.37 14.88 33.63
N THR A 231 -4.68 15.06 33.48
CA THR A 231 -5.56 14.01 32.94
C THR A 231 -5.20 13.67 31.50
N LEU A 232 -4.97 14.66 30.63
CA LEU A 232 -4.56 14.45 29.25
C LEU A 232 -3.15 13.83 29.14
N ARG A 233 -2.22 14.18 30.04
CA ARG A 233 -0.89 13.58 30.14
C ARG A 233 -0.97 12.12 30.57
N SER A 234 -1.78 11.79 31.58
CA SER A 234 -1.98 10.40 32.00
C SER A 234 -2.66 9.57 30.89
N GLN A 235 -3.56 10.17 30.11
CA GLN A 235 -4.21 9.56 28.95
C GLN A 235 -3.25 9.19 27.81
N ARG A 236 -2.07 9.80 27.69
CA ARG A 236 -1.06 9.39 26.68
C ARG A 236 -0.57 7.96 26.93
N ASN A 237 -0.33 7.62 28.19
CA ASN A 237 0.15 6.31 28.58
C ASN A 237 -1.00 5.33 28.83
N GLN A 238 -2.24 5.82 28.91
CA GLN A 238 -3.44 5.02 29.09
C GLN A 238 -3.81 4.29 27.77
N PRO A 239 -3.87 2.96 27.77
CA PRO A 239 -4.21 2.21 26.56
C PRO A 239 -5.68 2.42 26.15
N GLY A 240 -5.96 2.42 24.85
CA GLY A 240 -7.30 2.70 24.30
C GLY A 240 -7.74 4.17 24.38
N SER A 241 -6.90 5.04 24.95
CA SER A 241 -7.13 6.48 24.98
C SER A 241 -7.19 7.07 23.58
N GLN A 242 -8.14 7.98 23.37
CA GLN A 242 -8.23 8.75 22.13
C GLN A 242 -6.98 9.63 21.91
N ILE A 243 -6.33 10.12 22.98
CA ILE A 243 -5.09 10.89 22.88
C ILE A 243 -3.96 10.02 22.34
N ARG A 244 -3.86 8.78 22.80
CA ARG A 244 -2.85 7.84 22.30
C ARG A 244 -3.10 7.46 20.84
N ARG A 245 -4.34 7.08 20.48
CA ARG A 245 -4.72 6.78 19.09
C ARG A 245 -4.48 7.97 18.17
N PHE A 246 -4.75 9.19 18.64
CA PHE A 246 -4.45 10.40 17.91
C PHE A 246 -2.95 10.59 17.69
N LEU A 247 -2.11 10.32 18.70
CA LEU A 247 -0.66 10.38 18.56
C LEU A 247 -0.13 9.29 17.59
N GLU A 248 -0.61 8.04 17.71
CA GLU A 248 -0.25 6.95 16.78
C GLU A 248 -0.74 7.22 15.35
N PHE A 249 -1.93 7.82 15.20
CA PHE A 249 -2.44 8.31 13.92
C PHE A 249 -1.56 9.42 13.34
N LEU A 250 -1.13 10.39 14.17
CA LEU A 250 -0.18 11.41 13.74
C LEU A 250 1.13 10.75 13.28
N ASP A 251 1.58 9.68 13.94
CA ASP A 251 2.81 8.99 13.54
C ASP A 251 2.69 8.34 12.15
N ASP A 252 1.59 7.63 11.87
CA ASP A 252 1.40 6.91 10.60
C ASP A 252 0.95 7.81 9.44
N GLU A 253 0.02 8.73 9.72
CA GLU A 253 -0.50 9.64 8.71
C GLU A 253 0.46 10.80 8.45
N ALA A 254 1.09 11.39 9.47
CA ALA A 254 2.08 12.44 9.22
C ALA A 254 3.30 11.88 8.47
N LEU A 255 3.75 10.65 8.77
CA LEU A 255 4.79 9.99 7.98
C LEU A 255 4.38 9.83 6.51
N SER A 256 3.15 9.34 6.28
CA SER A 256 2.63 9.18 4.92
C SER A 256 2.53 10.52 4.19
N ARG A 257 2.18 11.61 4.90
CA ARG A 257 2.14 12.97 4.36
C ARG A 257 3.54 13.54 4.09
N VAL A 258 4.51 13.31 4.97
CA VAL A 258 5.91 13.70 4.75
C VAL A 258 6.45 13.03 3.49
N ARG A 259 6.23 11.71 3.35
CA ARG A 259 6.61 10.97 2.13
C ARG A 259 5.95 11.52 0.88
N LEU A 260 4.66 11.84 0.97
CA LEU A 260 3.96 12.49 -0.13
C LEU A 260 4.61 13.83 -0.50
N GLN A 261 4.94 14.68 0.47
CA GLN A 261 5.66 15.94 0.23
C GLN A 261 7.05 15.73 -0.37
N VAL A 262 7.78 14.71 0.08
CA VAL A 262 9.07 14.34 -0.53
C VAL A 262 8.87 13.95 -1.98
N THR A 263 7.86 13.13 -2.32
CA THR A 263 7.57 12.79 -3.73
C THR A 263 7.27 14.01 -4.61
N PHE A 264 6.52 15.00 -4.10
CA PHE A 264 6.29 16.26 -4.80
C PHE A 264 7.58 17.03 -5.04
N ARG A 265 8.44 17.16 -4.02
CA ARG A 265 9.72 17.86 -4.12
C ARG A 265 10.69 17.17 -5.09
N LEU A 266 10.75 15.83 -5.07
CA LEU A 266 11.56 15.06 -6.01
C LEU A 266 11.10 15.30 -7.45
N MET A 267 9.79 15.23 -7.72
CA MET A 267 9.26 15.50 -9.06
C MET A 267 9.45 16.96 -9.49
N ALA A 268 9.29 17.92 -8.57
CA ALA A 268 9.58 19.32 -8.85
C ALA A 268 11.05 19.54 -9.22
N ALA A 269 11.98 18.89 -8.51
CA ALA A 269 13.40 18.92 -8.85
C ALA A 269 13.67 18.30 -10.23
N VAL A 270 13.06 17.15 -10.55
CA VAL A 270 13.18 16.52 -11.88
C VAL A 270 12.62 17.45 -12.98
N ALA A 271 11.46 18.05 -12.77
CA ALA A 271 10.84 18.99 -13.71
C ALA A 271 11.72 20.23 -13.94
N ALA A 272 12.31 20.81 -12.89
CA ALA A 272 13.20 21.97 -12.99
C ALA A 272 14.42 21.72 -13.89
N HIS A 273 14.94 20.48 -13.90
CA HIS A 273 16.07 20.07 -14.73
C HIS A 273 15.66 19.56 -16.12
N SER A 274 14.37 19.41 -16.38
CA SER A 274 13.86 18.93 -17.68
C SER A 274 13.80 20.04 -18.71
N ARG A 275 14.05 19.68 -19.97
CA ARG A 275 13.83 20.55 -21.13
C ARG A 275 12.45 20.38 -21.75
N LEU A 276 11.68 19.37 -21.32
CA LEU A 276 10.36 19.04 -21.87
C LEU A 276 9.27 19.85 -21.17
N PRO A 277 8.55 20.75 -21.89
CA PRO A 277 7.45 21.52 -21.31
C PRO A 277 6.34 20.64 -20.73
N GLY A 278 6.05 19.49 -21.36
CA GLY A 278 5.03 18.57 -20.85
C GLY A 278 5.37 17.92 -19.51
N LEU A 279 6.63 17.60 -19.24
CA LEU A 279 7.01 17.08 -17.93
C LEU A 279 6.84 18.16 -16.84
N LYS A 280 7.19 19.41 -17.16
CA LYS A 280 6.99 20.54 -16.24
C LYS A 280 5.51 20.74 -15.94
N ALA A 281 4.68 20.82 -16.98
CA ALA A 281 3.25 20.99 -16.83
C ALA A 281 2.60 19.82 -16.07
N TYR A 282 3.02 18.58 -16.33
CA TYR A 282 2.54 17.42 -15.59
C TYR A 282 2.80 17.55 -14.08
N VAL A 283 4.04 17.87 -13.69
CA VAL A 283 4.42 18.03 -12.28
C VAL A 283 3.75 19.24 -11.64
N GLU A 284 3.71 20.38 -12.35
CA GLU A 284 3.04 21.60 -11.90
C GLU A 284 1.55 21.35 -11.66
N ARG A 285 0.87 20.65 -12.58
CA ARG A 285 -0.56 20.31 -12.45
C ARG A 285 -0.81 19.35 -11.29
N VAL A 286 0.07 18.37 -11.05
CA VAL A 286 -0.04 17.50 -9.87
C VAL A 286 0.05 18.31 -8.57
N ASN A 287 1.05 19.19 -8.46
CA ASN A 287 1.23 20.05 -7.29
C ASN A 287 0.05 21.03 -7.12
N ALA A 288 -0.41 21.64 -8.21
CA ALA A 288 -1.53 22.55 -8.22
C ALA A 288 -2.84 21.85 -7.81
N CYS A 289 -3.13 20.65 -8.32
CA CYS A 289 -4.29 19.86 -7.88
C CYS A 289 -4.24 19.56 -6.37
N PHE A 290 -3.09 19.19 -5.82
CA PHE A 290 -2.97 18.97 -4.38
C PHE A 290 -3.21 20.27 -3.59
N ASN A 291 -2.61 21.39 -4.02
CA ASN A 291 -2.78 22.68 -3.33
C ASN A 291 -4.22 23.20 -3.41
N LEU A 292 -4.87 23.06 -4.57
CA LEU A 292 -6.25 23.51 -4.78
C LEU A 292 -7.27 22.71 -3.97
N PHE A 293 -7.12 21.38 -3.86
CA PHE A 293 -8.17 20.53 -3.29
C PHE A 293 -7.70 19.72 -2.05
N GLY A 294 -6.47 19.21 -2.07
CA GLY A 294 -5.93 18.35 -0.99
C GLY A 294 -5.40 19.12 0.22
N GLY A 295 -5.07 20.40 0.06
CA GLY A 295 -4.51 21.26 1.10
C GLY A 295 -5.44 21.50 2.30
N ALA A 296 -4.90 22.11 3.36
CA ALA A 296 -5.66 22.46 4.56
C ALA A 296 -6.77 23.50 4.29
N ALA A 297 -6.52 24.39 3.33
CA ALA A 297 -7.48 25.38 2.83
C ALA A 297 -7.98 25.02 1.41
N GLY A 298 -7.96 23.73 1.05
CA GLY A 298 -8.40 23.29 -0.27
C GLY A 298 -9.89 23.50 -0.50
N GLU A 299 -10.27 23.80 -1.73
CA GLU A 299 -11.66 23.90 -2.16
C GLU A 299 -12.33 22.53 -2.11
N ALA A 300 -13.58 22.52 -1.65
CA ALA A 300 -14.38 21.30 -1.65
C ALA A 300 -14.83 20.98 -3.08
N LEU A 301 -14.58 19.75 -3.53
CA LEU A 301 -15.02 19.27 -4.83
C LEU A 301 -15.72 17.93 -4.67
N LEU A 302 -17.04 17.95 -4.69
CA LEU A 302 -17.85 16.74 -4.59
C LEU A 302 -17.93 16.02 -5.94
N LEU A 303 -17.42 14.80 -6.00
CA LEU A 303 -17.59 13.91 -7.14
C LEU A 303 -18.87 13.09 -6.94
N ASP A 304 -20.00 13.61 -7.43
CA ASP A 304 -21.32 13.01 -7.25
C ASP A 304 -21.75 12.25 -8.51
N VAL A 305 -21.90 10.94 -8.37
CA VAL A 305 -22.45 10.05 -9.40
C VAL A 305 -23.61 9.21 -8.86
N SER A 306 -24.23 9.68 -7.77
CA SER A 306 -25.17 8.91 -6.97
C SER A 306 -26.47 8.55 -7.68
N SER A 307 -26.85 9.28 -8.73
CA SER A 307 -28.03 9.01 -9.55
C SER A 307 -27.97 7.68 -10.30
N VAL A 308 -26.78 7.16 -10.58
CA VAL A 308 -26.57 5.87 -11.27
C VAL A 308 -25.90 4.84 -10.36
N TYR A 309 -24.87 5.25 -9.62
CA TYR A 309 -24.03 4.34 -8.83
C TYR A 309 -24.37 4.36 -7.33
N GLY A 310 -25.43 5.06 -6.92
CA GLY A 310 -25.87 5.14 -5.53
C GLY A 310 -25.02 6.08 -4.65
N GLN A 311 -25.58 6.47 -3.50
CA GLN A 311 -24.99 7.47 -2.59
C GLN A 311 -23.59 7.12 -2.08
N ARG A 312 -23.29 5.82 -1.98
CA ARG A 312 -21.97 5.31 -1.61
C ARG A 312 -20.88 5.63 -2.63
N ASN A 313 -21.22 6.16 -3.81
CA ASN A 313 -20.25 6.60 -4.82
C ASN A 313 -20.07 8.12 -4.89
N SER A 314 -20.75 8.87 -4.03
CA SER A 314 -20.45 10.28 -3.81
C SER A 314 -19.28 10.41 -2.84
N SER A 315 -18.25 11.18 -3.19
CA SER A 315 -17.11 11.42 -2.31
C SER A 315 -16.46 12.78 -2.61
N ASP A 316 -15.92 13.42 -1.57
CA ASP A 316 -15.10 14.62 -1.73
C ASP A 316 -13.74 14.22 -2.33
N PHE A 317 -13.33 14.93 -3.38
CA PHE A 317 -12.06 14.72 -4.04
C PHE A 317 -10.86 14.90 -3.10
N ALA A 318 -10.98 15.81 -2.12
CA ALA A 318 -9.95 16.08 -1.12
C ALA A 318 -9.63 14.84 -0.26
N GLU A 319 -10.62 13.99 0.03
CA GLU A 319 -10.43 12.75 0.79
C GLU A 319 -9.53 11.74 0.07
N HIS A 320 -9.44 11.82 -1.26
CA HIS A 320 -8.57 10.96 -2.05
C HIS A 320 -7.17 11.56 -2.15
N LEU A 321 -7.06 12.86 -2.45
CA LEU A 321 -5.78 13.56 -2.60
C LEU A 321 -4.93 13.61 -1.32
N ARG A 322 -5.55 13.56 -0.14
CA ARG A 322 -4.80 13.51 1.13
C ARG A 322 -4.15 12.15 1.40
N LYS A 323 -4.55 11.09 0.70
CA LYS A 323 -4.03 9.73 0.88
C LYS A 323 -2.75 9.56 0.06
N ALA A 324 -1.61 9.35 0.72
CA ALA A 324 -0.33 9.17 0.05
C ALA A 324 -0.34 8.07 -1.04
N LEU A 325 -1.09 6.97 -0.81
CA LEU A 325 -1.21 5.88 -1.77
C LEU A 325 -2.10 6.19 -2.98
N PHE A 326 -2.86 7.28 -2.98
CA PHE A 326 -3.67 7.71 -4.12
C PHE A 326 -2.79 8.05 -5.33
N TYR A 327 -1.62 8.64 -5.10
CA TYR A 327 -0.64 8.99 -6.14
C TYR A 327 -0.03 7.78 -6.84
N ARG A 328 -0.30 6.55 -6.36
CA ARG A 328 -0.05 5.33 -7.15
C ARG A 328 -0.91 5.25 -8.41
N ALA A 329 -1.89 6.12 -8.60
CA ALA A 329 -2.60 6.26 -9.87
C ALA A 329 -1.71 6.81 -10.99
N LEU A 330 -0.69 7.61 -10.63
CA LEU A 330 0.24 8.22 -11.57
C LEU A 330 1.17 7.14 -12.18
N PRO A 331 1.22 7.01 -13.51
CA PRO A 331 2.11 6.05 -14.18
C PRO A 331 3.58 6.43 -14.07
N VAL A 332 3.88 7.74 -14.11
CA VAL A 332 5.23 8.30 -13.94
C VAL A 332 5.26 9.10 -12.65
N TRP A 333 5.75 8.49 -11.57
CA TRP A 333 5.84 9.11 -10.25
C TRP A 333 6.79 8.31 -9.33
N PRO A 334 7.49 8.96 -8.38
CA PRO A 334 8.30 8.25 -7.40
C PRO A 334 7.43 7.49 -6.40
N GLU A 335 7.85 6.27 -6.11
CA GLU A 335 7.33 5.43 -5.05
C GLU A 335 8.43 5.18 -4.03
N TRP A 336 8.13 5.37 -2.74
CA TRP A 336 9.08 5.06 -1.68
C TRP A 336 9.18 3.54 -1.49
N SER A 337 10.41 3.05 -1.39
CA SER A 337 10.74 1.70 -0.96
C SER A 337 11.64 1.81 0.26
N ILE A 338 11.16 1.32 1.40
CA ILE A 338 11.96 1.30 2.63
C ILE A 338 13.00 0.18 2.48
N GLN A 339 14.27 0.53 2.30
CA GLN A 339 15.38 -0.39 2.42
C GLN A 339 15.86 -0.42 3.87
N LEU A 340 15.57 -1.54 4.54
CA LEU A 340 16.24 -2.23 5.68
C LEU A 340 16.92 -1.48 6.85
N PHE A 341 17.21 -0.18 6.81
CA PHE A 341 17.86 0.55 7.90
C PHE A 341 16.91 1.54 8.56
N GLU A 342 16.33 1.13 9.68
CA GLU A 342 15.58 1.99 10.59
C GLU A 342 16.41 2.18 11.87
N ALA A 343 16.96 3.37 12.08
CA ALA A 343 17.58 3.75 13.34
C ALA A 343 16.54 4.51 14.17
N ARG A 344 15.81 3.77 15.02
CA ARG A 344 14.97 4.39 16.04
C ARG A 344 15.86 4.79 17.21
N VAL A 345 16.09 6.08 17.39
CA VAL A 345 16.67 6.60 18.62
C VAL A 345 15.51 6.93 19.54
N GLU A 346 15.44 6.29 20.71
CA GLU A 346 14.54 6.65 21.79
C GLU A 346 15.28 7.59 22.75
N PRO A 347 15.24 8.93 22.54
CA PRO A 347 15.70 9.87 23.54
C PRO A 347 14.72 9.93 24.74
N GLU A 348 15.23 10.36 25.90
CA GLU A 348 14.48 10.42 27.18
C GLU A 348 13.17 11.24 27.13
N ASN A 349 12.99 12.11 26.13
CA ASN A 349 11.81 12.99 25.97
C ASN A 349 11.15 12.91 24.58
N GLY A 350 10.86 11.68 24.10
CA GLY A 350 10.09 11.46 22.88
C GLY A 350 10.78 10.52 21.89
N PHE A 351 10.43 10.60 20.61
CA PHE A 351 11.12 9.84 19.57
C PHE A 351 11.59 10.78 18.45
N ALA A 352 12.80 10.53 17.98
CA ALA A 352 13.31 11.09 16.73
C ALA A 352 13.62 9.90 15.83
N THR A 353 12.77 9.67 14.84
CA THR A 353 12.99 8.57 13.90
C THR A 353 13.70 9.14 12.69
N THR A 354 14.97 8.78 12.52
CA THR A 354 15.72 9.09 11.30
C THR A 354 15.73 7.85 10.42
N ARG A 355 15.22 7.99 9.20
CA ARG A 355 15.16 6.89 8.23
C ARG A 355 15.81 7.33 6.94
N GLU A 356 16.63 6.46 6.38
CA GLU A 356 17.04 6.59 4.99
C GLU A 356 15.98 5.89 4.13
N VAL A 357 15.30 6.66 3.28
CA VAL A 357 14.25 6.14 2.40
C VAL A 357 14.73 6.25 0.96
N SER A 358 14.72 5.11 0.27
CA SER A 358 15.02 5.03 -1.16
C SER A 358 13.75 5.25 -1.97
N TYR A 359 13.82 6.15 -2.95
CA TYR A 359 12.73 6.43 -3.87
C TYR A 359 13.04 5.81 -5.23
N ARG A 360 12.15 4.94 -5.69
CA ARG A 360 12.19 4.36 -7.04
C ARG A 360 11.16 5.06 -7.92
N PHE A 361 11.52 5.38 -9.15
CA PHE A 361 10.54 5.93 -10.09
C PHE A 361 9.73 4.79 -10.69
N ARG A 362 8.41 4.94 -10.65
CA ARG A 362 7.56 4.21 -11.59
C ARG A 362 7.66 4.93 -12.92
N ILE A 363 7.80 4.14 -13.98
CA ILE A 363 7.72 4.57 -15.37
C ILE A 363 6.49 3.90 -16.00
N ASN A 364 5.95 4.49 -17.07
CA ASN A 364 4.78 3.98 -17.80
C ASN A 364 5.12 2.73 -18.63
N GLY A 365 5.61 1.67 -17.98
CA GLY A 365 6.02 0.43 -18.62
C GLY A 365 4.85 -0.38 -19.18
N GLN A 366 5.17 -1.41 -19.98
CA GLN A 366 4.20 -2.33 -20.53
C GLN A 366 3.70 -3.32 -19.48
N ASN A 367 2.38 -3.49 -19.40
CA ASN A 367 1.74 -4.50 -18.57
C ASN A 367 1.84 -5.86 -19.28
N PRO A 368 2.45 -6.89 -18.67
CA PRO A 368 2.63 -8.20 -19.31
C PRO A 368 1.32 -8.95 -19.58
N GLU A 369 0.25 -8.65 -18.83
CA GLU A 369 -1.06 -9.29 -18.99
C GLU A 369 -1.83 -8.75 -20.20
N THR A 370 -1.73 -7.45 -20.47
CA THR A 370 -2.53 -6.77 -21.51
C THR A 370 -1.71 -6.39 -22.74
N GLY A 371 -0.38 -6.37 -22.62
CA GLY A 371 0.54 -5.83 -23.64
C GLY A 371 0.47 -4.31 -23.82
N LYS A 372 -0.37 -3.60 -23.05
CA LYS A 372 -0.56 -2.15 -23.13
C LYS A 372 0.30 -1.42 -22.11
N SER A 373 0.47 -0.10 -22.26
CA SER A 373 1.11 0.72 -21.23
C SER A 373 0.35 0.63 -19.89
N ALA A 374 1.04 0.89 -18.78
CA ALA A 374 0.45 0.88 -17.44
C ALA A 374 -0.70 1.91 -17.32
N TYR A 375 -0.57 3.05 -18.00
CA TYR A 375 -1.61 4.07 -18.13
C TYR A 375 -2.85 3.54 -18.85
N ALA A 376 -2.69 2.99 -20.06
CA ALA A 376 -3.80 2.48 -20.86
C ALA A 376 -4.51 1.29 -20.20
N SER A 377 -3.75 0.38 -19.59
CA SER A 377 -4.29 -0.74 -18.81
C SER A 377 -5.12 -0.26 -17.63
N ARG A 378 -4.71 0.82 -16.96
CA ARG A 378 -5.45 1.40 -15.84
C ARG A 378 -6.76 2.02 -16.31
N ILE A 379 -6.73 2.82 -17.38
CA ILE A 379 -7.94 3.44 -17.94
C ILE A 379 -8.93 2.36 -18.37
N ALA A 380 -8.46 1.31 -19.07
CA ALA A 380 -9.31 0.20 -19.49
C ALA A 380 -9.99 -0.50 -18.30
N ARG A 381 -9.26 -0.79 -17.23
CA ARG A 381 -9.81 -1.40 -16.02
C ARG A 381 -10.81 -0.50 -15.28
N HIS A 382 -10.60 0.81 -15.28
CA HIS A 382 -11.57 1.74 -14.69
C HIS A 382 -12.83 1.87 -15.56
N ALA A 383 -12.66 1.92 -16.89
CA ALA A 383 -13.76 1.94 -17.83
C ALA A 383 -14.59 0.65 -17.71
N GLU A 384 -13.96 -0.52 -17.68
CA GLU A 384 -14.65 -1.79 -17.46
C GLU A 384 -15.43 -1.77 -16.14
N ARG A 385 -14.79 -1.41 -15.02
CA ARG A 385 -15.44 -1.38 -13.70
C ARG A 385 -16.65 -0.42 -13.64
N LEU A 386 -16.59 0.72 -14.31
CA LEU A 386 -17.60 1.77 -14.18
C LEU A 386 -18.68 1.66 -15.27
N LEU A 387 -18.32 1.27 -16.49
CA LEU A 387 -19.19 1.38 -17.66
C LEU A 387 -19.76 0.04 -18.16
N SER A 388 -19.22 -1.12 -17.77
CA SER A 388 -19.71 -2.40 -18.28
C SER A 388 -21.15 -2.71 -17.85
N GLU A 389 -21.43 -2.55 -16.56
CA GLU A 389 -22.75 -2.76 -15.95
C GLU A 389 -23.02 -1.67 -14.90
N PRO A 390 -23.37 -0.44 -15.32
CA PRO A 390 -23.62 0.66 -14.38
C PRO A 390 -24.75 0.31 -13.43
N SER A 391 -24.46 0.28 -12.12
CA SER A 391 -25.46 -0.03 -11.11
C SER A 391 -25.09 0.54 -9.73
N PRO A 392 -26.07 0.65 -8.80
CA PRO A 392 -25.82 1.10 -7.43
C PRO A 392 -24.87 0.20 -6.62
N ASN A 393 -24.60 -1.03 -7.09
CA ASN A 393 -23.74 -2.00 -6.41
C ASN A 393 -22.26 -1.86 -6.81
N VAL A 394 -21.94 -1.08 -7.85
CA VAL A 394 -20.57 -0.85 -8.29
C VAL A 394 -19.83 -0.02 -7.24
N HIS A 395 -18.64 -0.46 -6.84
CA HIS A 395 -17.78 0.28 -5.92
C HIS A 395 -16.74 1.08 -6.71
N GLY A 396 -17.14 2.30 -7.11
CA GLY A 396 -16.47 3.13 -8.11
C GLY A 396 -15.75 4.38 -7.59
N GLN A 397 -16.00 4.85 -6.35
CA GLN A 397 -15.47 6.12 -5.80
C GLN A 397 -13.99 6.38 -6.15
N LYS A 398 -13.12 5.41 -5.84
CA LYS A 398 -11.68 5.54 -6.09
C LYS A 398 -11.36 5.56 -7.59
N ALA A 399 -11.99 4.70 -8.38
CA ALA A 399 -11.77 4.67 -9.82
C ALA A 399 -12.18 6.00 -10.47
N LEU A 400 -13.30 6.57 -10.03
CA LEU A 400 -13.76 7.88 -10.46
C LEU A 400 -12.77 8.99 -10.08
N ALA A 401 -12.34 9.04 -8.82
CA ALA A 401 -11.36 10.03 -8.37
C ALA A 401 -10.03 9.90 -9.14
N GLU A 402 -9.56 8.68 -9.42
CA GLU A 402 -8.35 8.47 -10.24
C GLU A 402 -8.54 8.97 -11.69
N LEU A 403 -9.69 8.74 -12.33
CA LEU A 403 -9.97 9.26 -13.67
C LEU A 403 -10.00 10.79 -13.70
N VAL A 404 -10.69 11.42 -12.74
CA VAL A 404 -10.73 12.89 -12.60
C VAL A 404 -9.32 13.43 -12.38
N PHE A 405 -8.57 12.85 -11.45
CA PHE A 405 -7.21 13.29 -11.15
C PHE A 405 -6.29 13.18 -12.36
N LEU A 406 -6.27 12.03 -13.04
CA LEU A 406 -5.48 11.82 -14.25
C LEU A 406 -5.86 12.84 -15.34
N ARG A 407 -7.13 13.19 -15.47
CA ARG A 407 -7.58 14.15 -16.49
C ARG A 407 -7.08 15.56 -16.21
N LEU A 408 -7.00 15.94 -14.94
CA LEU A 408 -6.51 17.26 -14.54
C LEU A 408 -4.99 17.37 -14.72
N VAL A 409 -4.24 16.30 -14.44
CA VAL A 409 -2.77 16.39 -14.35
C VAL A 409 -2.03 15.97 -15.62
N VAL A 410 -2.54 15.01 -16.39
CA VAL A 410 -1.87 14.57 -17.62
C VAL A 410 -2.02 15.68 -18.65
N PRO A 411 -0.94 16.22 -19.24
CA PRO A 411 -1.03 17.26 -20.27
C PRO A 411 -1.58 16.74 -21.61
N ASP A 412 -1.96 17.66 -22.50
CA ASP A 412 -2.48 17.35 -23.85
C ASP A 412 -1.37 17.15 -24.88
N SER A 413 -0.19 17.70 -24.63
CA SER A 413 1.00 17.59 -25.48
C SER A 413 2.25 17.35 -24.64
N MET A 414 3.40 17.10 -25.28
CA MET A 414 4.71 17.18 -24.65
C MET A 414 5.49 18.44 -25.04
N GLU A 415 5.24 18.99 -26.23
CA GLU A 415 5.99 20.10 -26.78
C GLU A 415 5.29 21.46 -26.58
N ALA A 416 3.96 21.52 -26.77
CA ALA A 416 3.19 22.76 -26.72
C ALA A 416 1.99 22.62 -25.78
N GLN A 417 2.12 23.15 -24.56
CA GLN A 417 1.11 23.03 -23.51
C GLN A 417 0.01 24.06 -23.69
N THR A 418 -1.25 23.61 -23.65
CA THR A 418 -2.37 24.53 -23.48
C THR A 418 -2.49 24.90 -21.99
N PRO A 419 -2.46 26.19 -21.61
CA PRO A 419 -2.80 26.61 -20.24
C PRO A 419 -4.23 26.17 -19.92
N GLU A 420 -4.42 25.39 -18.85
CA GLU A 420 -5.74 24.95 -18.39
C GLU A 420 -5.97 25.48 -16.97
N ASN A 421 -7.10 26.14 -16.73
CA ASN A 421 -7.53 26.45 -15.37
C ASN A 421 -8.05 25.16 -14.71
N LEU A 422 -7.24 24.57 -13.83
CA LEU A 422 -7.55 23.30 -13.18
C LEU A 422 -8.82 23.36 -12.34
N LEU A 423 -9.10 24.51 -11.72
CA LEU A 423 -10.28 24.67 -10.87
C LEU A 423 -11.56 24.63 -11.71
N GLU A 424 -11.65 25.47 -12.72
CA GLU A 424 -12.79 25.50 -13.65
C GLU A 424 -13.00 24.15 -14.32
N LYS A 425 -11.90 23.49 -14.72
CA LYS A 425 -11.94 22.14 -15.32
C LYS A 425 -12.54 21.12 -14.36
N ALA A 426 -12.08 21.11 -13.11
CA ALA A 426 -12.53 20.17 -12.11
C ALA A 426 -14.01 20.39 -11.76
N GLN A 427 -14.44 21.66 -11.62
CA GLN A 427 -15.83 22.03 -11.39
C GLN A 427 -16.73 21.63 -12.57
N ALA A 428 -16.27 21.82 -13.81
CA ALA A 428 -17.00 21.38 -15.00
C ALA A 428 -17.17 19.86 -15.05
N ILE A 429 -16.11 19.10 -14.73
CA ILE A 429 -16.17 17.64 -14.62
C ILE A 429 -17.15 17.21 -13.53
N ALA A 430 -17.05 17.78 -12.32
CA ALA A 430 -17.96 17.47 -11.22
C ALA A 430 -19.43 17.76 -11.56
N LYS A 431 -19.70 18.89 -12.24
CA LYS A 431 -21.03 19.24 -12.73
C LYS A 431 -21.56 18.24 -13.76
N ALA A 432 -20.70 17.81 -14.71
CA ALA A 432 -21.05 16.81 -15.71
C ALA A 432 -21.35 15.45 -15.07
N LEU A 433 -20.52 15.02 -14.11
CA LEU A 433 -20.73 13.78 -13.35
C LEU A 433 -22.06 13.78 -12.62
N LYS A 434 -22.44 14.90 -12.00
CA LYS A 434 -23.72 15.02 -11.30
C LYS A 434 -24.92 14.99 -12.26
N ALA A 435 -24.81 15.65 -13.40
CA ALA A 435 -25.89 15.76 -14.37
C ALA A 435 -26.12 14.46 -15.16
N LYS A 436 -25.04 13.84 -15.64
CA LYS A 436 -25.07 12.67 -16.51
C LYS A 436 -23.86 11.75 -16.24
N PRO A 437 -23.92 10.91 -15.19
CA PRO A 437 -22.74 10.17 -14.73
C PRO A 437 -22.08 9.29 -15.79
N VAL A 438 -22.86 8.51 -16.55
CA VAL A 438 -22.32 7.56 -17.53
C VAL A 438 -21.66 8.29 -18.69
N GLU A 439 -22.37 9.23 -19.34
CA GLU A 439 -21.83 10.05 -20.44
C GLU A 439 -20.57 10.83 -20.00
N ALA A 440 -20.57 11.39 -18.78
CA ALA A 440 -19.41 12.12 -18.27
C ALA A 440 -18.20 11.21 -18.02
N ILE A 441 -18.42 9.97 -17.53
CA ILE A 441 -17.34 8.99 -17.36
C ILE A 441 -16.80 8.52 -18.71
N GLU A 442 -17.66 8.29 -19.71
CA GLU A 442 -17.24 7.96 -21.08
C GLU A 442 -16.37 9.07 -21.68
N GLN A 443 -16.80 10.33 -21.59
CA GLN A 443 -16.03 11.49 -22.06
C GLN A 443 -14.69 11.62 -21.33
N LEU A 444 -14.64 11.36 -20.02
CA LEU A 444 -13.39 11.35 -19.26
C LEU A 444 -12.44 10.25 -19.76
N VAL A 445 -12.95 9.03 -19.94
CA VAL A 445 -12.17 7.88 -20.43
C VAL A 445 -11.62 8.16 -21.82
N ASP A 446 -12.43 8.67 -22.74
CA ASP A 446 -12.00 8.96 -24.10
C ASP A 446 -10.99 10.11 -24.16
N SER A 447 -11.19 11.15 -23.35
CA SER A 447 -10.22 12.25 -23.23
C SER A 447 -8.88 11.78 -22.67
N LEU A 448 -8.87 10.78 -21.78
CA LEU A 448 -7.65 10.18 -21.25
C LEU A 448 -6.98 9.25 -22.26
N ARG A 449 -7.74 8.46 -23.03
CA ARG A 449 -7.20 7.63 -24.12
C ARG A 449 -6.44 8.47 -25.15
N GLN A 450 -6.96 9.65 -25.49
CA GLN A 450 -6.27 10.59 -26.39
C GLN A 450 -4.91 11.09 -25.85
N ARG A 451 -4.67 10.98 -24.53
CA ARG A 451 -3.41 11.39 -23.87
C ARG A 451 -2.45 10.22 -23.65
N GLU A 452 -2.74 9.03 -24.17
CA GLU A 452 -1.87 7.85 -24.04
C GLU A 452 -0.47 8.12 -24.62
N ALA A 453 -0.38 8.68 -25.82
CA ALA A 453 0.89 9.02 -26.47
C ALA A 453 1.73 10.04 -25.67
N VAL A 454 1.07 10.96 -24.94
CA VAL A 454 1.76 11.92 -24.06
C VAL A 454 2.37 11.18 -22.87
N MET A 455 1.62 10.23 -22.28
CA MET A 455 2.11 9.42 -21.17
C MET A 455 3.22 8.46 -21.56
N ASP A 456 3.23 7.94 -22.79
CA ASP A 456 4.31 7.10 -23.30
C ASP A 456 5.60 7.91 -23.53
N LYS A 457 5.49 9.19 -23.94
CA LYS A 457 6.63 10.11 -24.05
C LYS A 457 7.15 10.65 -22.71
N LEU A 458 6.35 10.58 -21.64
CA LEU A 458 6.72 11.02 -20.28
C LEU A 458 7.61 10.01 -19.53
N ALA A 459 7.54 8.73 -19.92
CA ALA A 459 8.31 7.64 -19.34
C ALA A 459 9.70 7.52 -19.97
#